data_AF-A0A3D1M9G1-F1
#
_entry.id   AF-A0A3D1M9G1-F1
#
_cell.length_a   1.000
_cell.length_b   1.000
_cell.length_c   1.000
_cell.angle_alpha   90.00
_cell.angle_beta   90.00
_cell.angle_gamma   90.00
#
_symmetry.space_group_name_H-M   'P 1'
#
loop_
_entity.id
_entity.type
_entity.pdbx_description
1 polymer ?
#
loop_
_entity_poly.entity_id
_entity_poly.type
_entity_poly.pdbx_seq_one_letter_code
_entity_poly.pdbx_strand_id
1 'polypeptide(L)'
;MKKQTWEEPQILVQKFIPNEYVAACGDRGRVYNFKCNAGNKRNEYNVYLEDGTPYATSGHDYGGCHTDYYGYSPCGETHEANSDSGFLKGYMYEQDLRGRDKGKRINVIIWTDNYTDVHCTTELNMNEWTTAKS
;
A
#
# COMPACT_ATOMS: atom_id res chain seq x y z
N MET A 1 -52.42 -8.93 -30.91
CA MET A 1 -51.74 -7.90 -30.12
C MET A 1 -50.80 -8.58 -29.13
N LYS A 2 -49.48 -8.44 -29.30
CA LYS A 2 -48.50 -8.96 -28.32
C LYS A 2 -48.55 -8.08 -27.08
N LYS A 3 -48.88 -8.65 -25.92
CA LYS A 3 -48.68 -8.00 -24.62
C LYS A 3 -47.18 -8.01 -24.34
N GLN A 4 -46.56 -6.84 -24.21
CA GLN A 4 -45.19 -6.75 -23.71
C GLN A 4 -45.27 -6.90 -22.19
N THR A 5 -44.73 -8.00 -21.68
CA THR A 5 -44.54 -8.22 -20.25
C THR A 5 -43.39 -7.34 -19.82
N TRP A 6 -43.63 -6.48 -18.83
CA TRP A 6 -42.61 -5.63 -18.23
C TRP A 6 -41.78 -6.50 -17.27
N GLU A 7 -40.47 -6.55 -17.47
CA GLU A 7 -39.55 -7.25 -16.57
C GLU A 7 -38.75 -6.20 -15.79
N GLU A 8 -38.74 -6.33 -14.47
CA GLU A 8 -38.04 -5.40 -13.60
C GLU A 8 -36.52 -5.48 -13.82
N PRO A 9 -35.84 -4.35 -14.03
CA PRO A 9 -34.39 -4.34 -14.14
C PRO A 9 -33.78 -4.72 -12.79
N GLN A 10 -33.20 -5.91 -12.70
CA GLN A 10 -32.41 -6.31 -11.55
C GLN A 10 -31.10 -5.52 -11.54
N ILE A 11 -31.02 -4.47 -10.73
CA ILE A 11 -29.76 -3.77 -10.46
C ILE A 11 -28.94 -4.69 -9.55
N LEU A 12 -27.87 -5.25 -10.10
CA LEU A 12 -26.81 -5.87 -9.32
C LEU A 12 -26.10 -4.78 -8.53
N VAL A 13 -26.57 -4.52 -7.31
CA VAL A 13 -25.83 -3.68 -6.36
C VAL A 13 -24.64 -4.51 -5.88
N GLN A 14 -23.49 -4.28 -6.50
CA GLN A 14 -22.23 -4.77 -5.95
C GLN A 14 -22.09 -4.17 -4.55
N LYS A 15 -21.87 -5.02 -3.55
CA LYS A 15 -21.61 -4.58 -2.18
C LYS A 15 -20.42 -3.62 -2.23
N PHE A 16 -20.70 -2.34 -2.07
CA PHE A 16 -19.65 -1.34 -1.96
C PHE A 16 -19.00 -1.59 -0.61
N ILE A 17 -17.91 -2.35 -0.62
CA ILE A 17 -16.99 -2.38 0.51
C ILE A 17 -16.27 -1.04 0.39
N PRO A 18 -16.43 -0.09 1.33
CA PRO A 18 -15.58 1.09 1.32
C PRO A 18 -14.14 0.59 1.37
N ASN A 19 -13.40 0.76 0.28
CA ASN A 19 -11.96 0.53 0.23
C ASN A 19 -11.19 1.70 0.86
N GLU A 20 -11.85 2.44 1.75
CA GLU A 20 -11.58 3.83 2.02
C GLU A 20 -10.80 3.95 3.32
N TYR A 21 -9.48 4.06 3.22
CA TYR A 21 -8.76 4.86 4.19
C TYR A 21 -8.63 6.26 3.58
N VAL A 22 -9.67 7.07 3.76
CA VAL A 22 -9.55 8.52 3.66
C VAL A 22 -9.17 8.95 5.07
N ALA A 23 -7.98 9.51 5.23
CA ALA A 23 -7.62 10.25 6.44
C ALA A 23 -8.54 11.47 6.53
N ALA A 24 -9.80 11.24 6.95
CA ALA A 24 -10.72 12.30 7.24
C ALA A 24 -10.07 13.15 8.33
N CYS A 25 -10.08 14.47 8.15
CA CYS A 25 -9.48 15.46 9.06
C CYS A 25 -10.04 15.46 10.51
N GLY A 26 -10.75 14.40 10.92
CA GLY A 26 -11.36 14.18 12.23
C GLY A 26 -10.66 13.15 13.14
N ASP A 27 -9.81 12.25 12.63
CA ASP A 27 -9.10 11.25 13.47
C ASP A 27 -7.79 11.79 14.06
N ARG A 28 -7.81 13.03 14.56
CA ARG A 28 -6.64 13.65 15.20
C ARG A 28 -6.34 12.92 16.51
N GLY A 29 -5.19 12.22 16.58
CA GLY A 29 -4.66 11.65 17.83
C GLY A 29 -4.64 10.12 17.92
N ARG A 30 -4.93 9.38 16.84
CA ARG A 30 -4.72 7.92 16.80
C ARG A 30 -3.31 7.64 16.27
N VAL A 31 -2.49 6.99 17.10
CA VAL A 31 -1.15 6.53 16.72
C VAL A 31 -1.23 5.04 16.43
N TYR A 32 -0.87 4.65 15.21
CA TYR A 32 -0.80 3.28 14.77
C TYR A 32 0.61 2.73 14.99
N ASN A 33 0.69 1.54 15.60
CA ASN A 33 1.92 0.77 15.66
C ASN A 33 1.87 -0.29 14.57
N PHE A 34 2.72 -0.13 13.54
CA PHE A 34 2.80 -1.09 12.45
C PHE A 34 4.24 -1.57 12.27
N LYS A 35 4.40 -2.85 11.89
CA LYS A 35 5.71 -3.45 11.68
C LYS A 35 6.15 -3.32 10.23
N CYS A 36 7.33 -2.77 9.98
CA CYS A 36 7.95 -2.79 8.65
C CYS A 36 8.53 -4.19 8.39
N ASN A 37 7.68 -5.09 7.89
CA ASN A 37 7.95 -6.52 7.75
C ASN A 37 7.71 -7.05 6.34
N ALA A 38 7.40 -6.19 5.38
CA ALA A 38 7.08 -6.64 4.04
C ALA A 38 8.33 -7.21 3.36
N GLY A 39 8.32 -8.51 3.05
CA GLY A 39 9.41 -9.19 2.36
C GLY A 39 10.51 -9.71 3.28
N ASN A 40 11.68 -9.96 2.69
CA ASN A 40 12.84 -10.52 3.36
C ASN A 40 13.94 -9.46 3.45
N LYS A 41 14.49 -9.26 4.65
CA LYS A 41 15.56 -8.27 4.92
C LYS A 41 16.86 -8.47 4.12
N ARG A 42 17.04 -9.63 3.51
CA ARG A 42 18.20 -9.95 2.64
C ARG A 42 17.97 -9.61 1.17
N ASN A 43 16.76 -9.20 0.80
CA ASN A 43 16.37 -8.94 -0.58
C ASN A 43 15.96 -7.47 -0.71
N GLU A 44 16.14 -6.93 -1.92
CA GLU A 44 15.62 -5.63 -2.31
C GLU A 44 14.30 -5.78 -3.06
N TYR A 45 13.50 -4.72 -3.04
CA TYR A 45 12.17 -4.69 -3.61
C TYR A 45 11.93 -3.38 -4.38
N ASN A 46 11.19 -3.49 -5.49
CA ASN A 46 10.57 -2.35 -6.15
C ASN A 46 9.16 -2.17 -5.60
N VAL A 47 8.83 -0.96 -5.15
CA VAL A 47 7.54 -0.61 -4.58
C VAL A 47 6.77 0.28 -5.53
N TYR A 48 5.48 0.01 -5.67
CA TYR A 48 4.56 0.70 -6.55
C TYR A 48 3.30 1.11 -5.78
N LEU A 49 2.74 2.25 -6.15
CA LEU A 49 1.39 2.63 -5.74
C LEU A 49 0.36 1.71 -6.41
N GLU A 50 -0.87 1.73 -5.91
CA GLU A 50 -1.96 0.86 -6.41
C GLU A 50 -2.26 1.06 -7.90
N ASP A 51 -2.01 2.26 -8.45
CA ASP A 51 -2.16 2.61 -9.86
C ASP A 51 -0.99 2.16 -10.76
N GLY A 52 0.06 1.59 -10.16
CA GLY A 52 1.27 1.12 -10.84
C GLY A 52 2.38 2.15 -10.97
N THR A 53 2.23 3.35 -10.39
CA THR A 53 3.29 4.36 -10.32
C THR A 53 4.45 3.85 -9.46
N PRO A 54 5.70 3.83 -9.96
CA PRO A 54 6.86 3.50 -9.15
C PRO A 54 6.99 4.47 -7.97
N TYR A 55 7.15 3.94 -6.77
CA TYR A 55 7.27 4.72 -5.54
C TYR A 55 8.68 4.65 -4.95
N ALA A 56 9.28 3.45 -4.90
CA ALA A 56 10.66 3.24 -4.48
C ALA A 56 11.30 2.14 -5.31
N THR A 57 12.33 2.47 -6.08
CA THR A 57 13.01 1.51 -6.97
C THR A 57 14.51 1.77 -6.96
N SER A 58 15.33 0.71 -7.01
CA SER A 58 16.80 0.83 -7.17
C SER A 58 17.27 0.41 -8.56
N GLY A 59 16.35 -0.02 -9.44
CA GLY A 59 16.64 -0.48 -10.79
C GLY A 59 16.84 0.63 -11.82
N HIS A 60 17.89 0.51 -12.65
CA HIS A 60 18.21 1.42 -13.76
C HIS A 60 17.21 1.38 -14.93
N ASP A 61 16.33 0.37 -14.98
CA ASP A 61 15.52 0.05 -16.17
C ASP A 61 14.13 0.71 -16.20
N TYR A 62 13.71 1.44 -15.15
CA TYR A 62 12.41 2.10 -15.12
C TYR A 62 12.43 3.48 -15.80
N GLY A 63 12.86 3.51 -17.07
CA GLY A 63 12.65 4.65 -17.97
C GLY A 63 13.31 5.98 -17.57
N GLY A 64 14.26 5.97 -16.63
CA GLY A 64 14.89 7.18 -16.11
C GLY A 64 14.01 7.97 -15.14
N CYS A 65 12.91 7.40 -14.61
CA CYS A 65 12.21 8.04 -13.50
C CYS A 65 13.07 7.93 -12.24
N HIS A 66 13.57 9.06 -11.77
CA HIS A 66 14.13 9.16 -10.43
C HIS A 66 12.95 8.99 -9.47
N THR A 67 12.83 7.82 -8.84
CA THR A 67 11.92 7.70 -7.70
C THR A 67 12.51 8.52 -6.56
N ASP A 68 11.66 9.12 -5.73
CA ASP A 68 12.12 9.92 -4.59
C ASP A 68 12.92 9.07 -3.58
N TYR A 69 12.81 7.74 -3.66
CA TYR A 69 13.47 6.77 -2.79
C TYR A 69 14.19 5.67 -3.56
N TYR A 70 15.36 5.26 -3.05
CA TYR A 70 16.20 4.24 -3.66
C TYR A 70 15.89 2.85 -3.10
N GLY A 71 15.06 2.08 -3.81
CA GLY A 71 14.68 0.71 -3.45
C GLY A 71 13.98 0.60 -2.08
N TYR A 72 13.57 -0.63 -1.73
CA TYR A 72 13.02 -0.94 -0.41
C TYR A 72 13.63 -2.23 0.15
N SER A 73 13.87 -2.24 1.45
CA SER A 73 14.19 -3.44 2.23
C SER A 73 13.55 -3.34 3.62
N PRO A 74 12.92 -4.40 4.15
CA PRO A 74 12.26 -4.33 5.44
C PRO A 74 13.28 -4.10 6.57
N CYS A 75 13.08 -3.05 7.37
CA CYS A 75 13.95 -2.77 8.52
C CYS A 75 13.71 -3.79 9.66
N GLY A 76 12.48 -4.29 9.80
CA GLY A 76 12.05 -5.25 10.81
C GLY A 76 11.50 -4.63 12.10
N GLU A 77 11.56 -3.29 12.22
CA GLU A 77 11.14 -2.53 13.39
C GLU A 77 9.64 -2.23 13.38
N THR A 78 9.10 -1.89 14.56
CA THR A 78 7.74 -1.35 14.69
C THR A 78 7.82 0.17 14.70
N HIS A 79 7.03 0.81 13.86
CA HIS A 79 6.96 2.27 13.76
C HIS A 79 5.65 2.78 14.34
N GLU A 80 5.75 3.91 15.03
CA GLU A 80 4.60 4.69 15.48
C GLU A 80 4.29 5.75 14.43
N ALA A 81 3.07 5.75 13.92
CA ALA A 81 2.66 6.66 12.87
C ALA A 81 1.27 7.22 13.15
N ASN A 82 1.15 8.55 13.07
CA ASN A 82 -0.14 9.20 13.22
C ASN A 82 -1.08 8.74 12.10
N SER A 83 -2.36 8.64 12.40
CA SER A 83 -3.42 8.32 11.44
C SER A 83 -3.39 9.21 10.18
N ASP A 84 -3.04 10.48 10.32
CA ASP A 84 -2.96 11.45 9.22
C ASP A 84 -1.59 11.51 8.52
N SER A 85 -0.64 10.65 8.88
CA SER A 85 0.73 10.67 8.34
C SER A 85 0.88 10.14 6.90
N GLY A 86 -0.23 9.83 6.21
CA GLY A 86 -0.21 9.56 4.77
C GLY A 86 0.09 8.12 4.37
N PHE A 87 -0.52 7.13 5.05
CA PHE A 87 -0.48 5.73 4.60
C PHE A 87 -1.04 5.57 3.19
N LEU A 88 -0.30 4.91 2.31
CA LEU A 88 -0.67 4.64 0.92
C LEU A 88 -0.85 3.14 0.70
N LYS A 89 -1.76 2.76 -0.18
CA LYS A 89 -1.91 1.38 -0.64
C LYS A 89 -1.02 1.14 -1.85
N GLY A 90 -0.40 -0.02 -1.90
CA GLY A 90 0.45 -0.38 -3.01
C GLY A 90 0.81 -1.86 -3.06
N TYR A 91 1.83 -2.14 -3.83
CA TYR A 91 2.39 -3.47 -3.97
C TYR A 91 3.87 -3.40 -4.27
N MET A 92 4.55 -4.53 -4.09
CA MET A 92 5.97 -4.64 -4.38
C MET A 92 6.33 -5.97 -5.03
N TYR A 93 7.47 -5.99 -5.70
CA TYR A 93 8.12 -7.18 -6.24
C TYR A 93 9.54 -7.27 -5.71
N GLU A 94 10.00 -8.49 -5.43
CA GLU A 94 11.43 -8.73 -5.15
C GLU A 94 12.23 -8.37 -6.40
N GLN A 95 13.45 -7.86 -6.22
CA GLN A 95 14.34 -7.58 -7.32
C GLN A 95 15.19 -8.78 -7.72
N ASP A 96 15.48 -8.91 -9.01
CA ASP A 96 16.57 -9.75 -9.49
C ASP A 96 17.94 -9.02 -9.39
N LEU A 97 19.01 -9.71 -9.78
CA LEU A 97 20.38 -9.15 -9.76
C LEU A 97 20.58 -7.93 -10.68
N ARG A 98 19.58 -7.56 -11.49
CA ARG A 98 19.58 -6.38 -12.36
C ARG A 98 18.59 -5.30 -11.88
N GLY A 99 17.99 -5.47 -10.71
CA GLY A 99 17.01 -4.52 -10.15
C GLY A 99 15.60 -4.63 -10.77
N ARG A 100 15.32 -5.67 -11.55
CA ARG A 100 14.02 -5.87 -12.23
C ARG A 100 13.08 -6.69 -11.37
N ASP A 101 11.78 -6.51 -11.57
CA ASP A 101 10.75 -7.26 -10.85
C ASP A 101 10.87 -8.77 -11.04
N LYS A 102 10.80 -9.49 -9.92
CA LYS A 102 10.94 -10.94 -9.83
C LYS A 102 9.90 -11.51 -8.87
N GLY A 103 9.36 -12.66 -9.26
CA GLY A 103 8.50 -13.45 -8.40
C GLY A 103 7.05 -12.95 -8.36
N LYS A 104 6.44 -13.05 -7.18
CA LYS A 104 5.01 -12.75 -6.99
C LYS A 104 4.82 -11.34 -6.44
N ARG A 105 3.72 -10.71 -6.86
CA ARG A 105 3.24 -9.44 -6.30
C ARG A 105 2.94 -9.61 -4.82
N ILE A 106 3.46 -8.71 -4.00
CA ILE A 106 3.18 -8.64 -2.56
C ILE A 106 2.44 -7.33 -2.31
N ASN A 107 1.17 -7.41 -1.90
CA ASN A 107 0.42 -6.21 -1.53
C ASN A 107 0.91 -5.66 -0.19
N VAL A 108 1.00 -4.34 -0.09
CA VAL A 108 1.53 -3.66 1.10
C VAL A 108 0.76 -2.38 1.42
N ILE A 109 0.79 -1.98 2.68
CA ILE A 109 0.61 -0.58 3.06
C ILE A 109 1.99 0.06 3.11
N ILE A 110 2.11 1.20 2.44
CA ILE A 110 3.32 2.02 2.32
C ILE A 110 3.17 3.19 3.30
N TRP A 111 4.25 3.48 4.02
CA TRP A 111 4.37 4.63 4.89
C TRP A 111 5.76 5.24 4.73
N THR A 112 5.86 6.55 4.88
CA THR A 112 7.15 7.24 4.87
C THR A 112 7.38 7.98 6.17
N ASP A 113 8.59 7.89 6.72
CA ASP A 113 8.98 8.74 7.84
C ASP A 113 9.29 10.15 7.34
N ASN A 114 8.28 11.02 7.35
CA ASN A 114 8.41 12.42 6.93
C ASN A 114 9.05 12.60 5.53
N TYR A 115 8.69 11.72 4.59
CA TYR A 115 9.22 11.67 3.23
C TYR A 115 10.74 11.40 3.13
N THR A 116 11.34 10.75 4.13
CA THR A 116 12.79 10.46 4.15
C THR A 116 13.12 9.00 3.87
N ASP A 117 12.28 8.06 4.30
CA ASP A 117 12.49 6.61 4.12
C ASP A 117 11.16 5.89 3.91
N VAL A 118 11.17 4.80 3.13
CA VAL A 118 9.98 4.01 2.79
C VAL A 118 9.89 2.77 3.66
N HIS A 119 8.75 2.62 4.34
CA HIS A 119 8.43 1.46 5.14
C HIS A 119 7.19 0.78 4.58
N CYS A 120 7.22 -0.54 4.46
CA CYS A 120 6.10 -1.33 3.98
C CYS A 120 5.70 -2.39 5.00
N THR A 121 4.40 -2.65 5.11
CA THR A 121 3.83 -3.76 5.89
C THR A 121 2.87 -4.58 5.05
N THR A 122 2.83 -5.88 5.33
CA THR A 122 1.85 -6.81 4.73
C THR A 122 0.58 -6.96 5.56
N GLU A 123 0.51 -6.29 6.72
CA GLU A 123 -0.66 -6.25 7.57
C GLU A 123 -1.68 -5.25 7.01
N LEU A 124 -2.40 -5.65 5.96
CA LEU A 124 -3.24 -4.73 5.18
C LEU A 124 -4.47 -4.20 5.94
N ASN A 125 -4.88 -4.86 7.02
CA ASN A 125 -6.00 -4.44 7.84
C ASN A 125 -5.55 -3.54 9.00
N MET A 126 -5.52 -2.23 8.75
CA MET A 126 -5.12 -1.23 9.76
C MET A 126 -5.99 -1.24 11.02
N ASN A 127 -7.21 -1.77 10.95
CA ASN A 127 -8.09 -1.87 12.13
C ASN A 127 -7.58 -2.89 13.16
N GLU A 128 -6.74 -3.83 12.74
CA GLU A 128 -6.11 -4.84 13.59
C GLU A 128 -4.79 -4.35 14.19
N TRP A 129 -4.28 -3.20 13.72
CA TRP A 129 -3.03 -2.65 14.23
C TRP A 129 -3.21 -2.17 15.67
N THR A 130 -2.21 -2.45 16.49
CA THR A 130 -2.22 -1.97 17.88
C THR A 130 -2.14 -0.45 17.85
N THR A 131 -3.02 0.21 18.59
CA THR A 131 -3.00 1.66 18.73
C THR A 131 -2.53 2.01 20.11
N ALA A 132 -1.55 2.92 20.23
CA ALA A 132 -1.34 3.56 21.51
C ALA A 132 -2.58 4.40 21.83
N LYS A 133 -3.12 4.25 23.05
CA LYS A 133 -4.08 5.23 23.56
C LYS A 133 -3.32 6.55 23.69
N SER A 134 -3.80 7.59 23.02
CA SER A 134 -3.43 8.97 23.32
C SER A 134 -3.83 9.37 24.74
#